data_AF-A0A956CYY4-F1
#
_entry.id   AF-A0A956CYY4-F1
#
_cell.length_a   1.000
_cell.length_b   1.000
_cell.length_c   1.000
_cell.angle_alpha   90.00
_cell.angle_beta   90.00
_cell.angle_gamma   90.00
#
_symmetry.space_group_name_H-M   'P 1'
#
loop_
_entity.id
_entity.type
_entity.pdbx_description
1 polymer ?
#
loop_
_entity_poly.entity_id
_entity_poly.type
_entity_poly.pdbx_seq_one_letter_code
_entity_poly.pdbx_strand_id
1 'polypeptide(L)'
;MDAHDRVLYVQILAQMLIADGVLADDERAHLDRVAASLGMPEEEKQEALRGVSIDSPVEERVEALSADAKKNLLAEVKKALSVHGEMSNSEKWFLERVEKLVS
;
A
#
# COMPACT_ATOMS: atom_id res chain seq x y z
N MET A 1 -13.96 6.77 0.70
CA MET A 1 -13.28 5.48 0.49
C MET A 1 -14.17 4.41 1.08
N ASP A 2 -14.64 3.48 0.25
CA ASP A 2 -15.47 2.36 0.70
C ASP A 2 -14.60 1.20 1.24
N ALA A 3 -15.21 0.09 1.67
CA ALA A 3 -14.49 -1.06 2.22
C ALA A 3 -13.57 -1.73 1.19
N HIS A 4 -14.02 -1.81 -0.06
CA HIS A 4 -13.25 -2.41 -1.15
C HIS A 4 -11.99 -1.59 -1.46
N ASP A 5 -12.14 -0.26 -1.57
CA ASP A 5 -11.03 0.66 -1.72
C ASP A 5 -10.04 0.52 -0.56
N ARG A 6 -10.49 0.46 0.70
CA ARG A 6 -9.59 0.31 1.86
C ARG A 6 -8.77 -0.98 1.78
N VAL A 7 -9.39 -2.09 1.39
CA VAL A 7 -8.73 -3.39 1.23
C VAL A 7 -7.66 -3.31 0.15
N LEU A 8 -7.99 -2.81 -1.03
CA LEU A 8 -7.04 -2.63 -2.13
C LEU A 8 -5.90 -1.67 -1.74
N TYR A 9 -6.22 -0.58 -1.05
CA TYR A 9 -5.25 0.41 -0.60
C TYR A 9 -4.20 -0.20 0.32
N VAL A 10 -4.63 -0.96 1.33
CA VAL A 10 -3.72 -1.66 2.25
C VAL A 10 -2.94 -2.76 1.54
N GLN A 11 -3.55 -3.47 0.59
CA GLN A 11 -2.85 -4.48 -0.21
C GLN A 11 -1.69 -3.89 -1.03
N ILE A 12 -1.92 -2.74 -1.67
CA ILE A 12 -0.89 -2.05 -2.47
C ILE A 12 0.28 -1.62 -1.57
N LEU A 13 -0.02 -1.03 -0.40
CA LEU A 13 1.02 -0.62 0.54
C LEU A 13 1.79 -1.82 1.11
N ALA A 14 1.10 -2.90 1.46
CA ALA A 14 1.74 -4.10 1.98
C ALA A 14 2.59 -4.79 0.90
N GLN A 15 2.15 -4.83 -0.35
CA GLN A 15 2.95 -5.38 -1.46
C GLN A 15 4.27 -4.61 -1.64
N MET A 16 4.25 -3.29 -1.47
CA MET A 16 5.44 -2.45 -1.54
C MET A 16 6.42 -2.75 -0.39
N LEU A 17 5.91 -2.82 0.84
CA LEU A 17 6.73 -3.03 2.04
C LEU A 17 7.33 -4.44 2.07
N ILE A 18 6.62 -5.44 1.52
CA ILE A 18 7.11 -6.84 1.47
C ILE A 18 7.86 -7.11 0.16
N ALA A 19 8.28 -6.09 -0.58
CA ALA A 19 8.96 -6.28 -1.88
C ALA A 19 10.30 -7.02 -1.74
N ASP A 20 10.92 -7.00 -0.56
CA ASP A 20 12.13 -7.77 -0.23
C ASP A 20 11.83 -9.18 0.35
N GLY A 21 10.55 -9.52 0.50
CA GLY A 21 10.06 -10.79 1.02
C GLY A 21 9.81 -10.82 2.53
N VAL A 22 10.07 -9.74 3.28
CA VAL A 22 9.88 -9.71 4.74
C VAL A 22 9.22 -8.40 5.18
N LEU A 23 8.06 -8.48 5.83
CA LEU A 23 7.49 -7.31 6.51
C LEU A 23 8.20 -7.09 7.84
N ALA A 24 8.97 -6.02 7.97
CA ALA A 24 9.59 -5.62 9.23
C ALA A 24 8.58 -5.05 10.25
N ASP A 25 8.95 -5.01 11.52
CA ASP A 25 8.05 -4.59 12.62
C ASP A 25 7.60 -3.12 12.48
N ASP A 26 8.47 -2.25 11.99
CA ASP A 26 8.20 -0.83 11.74
C ASP A 26 7.30 -0.60 10.52
N GLU A 27 7.49 -1.38 9.47
CA GLU A 27 6.60 -1.43 8.30
C GLU A 27 5.20 -1.94 8.68
N ARG A 28 5.14 -2.96 9.53
CA ARG A 28 3.88 -3.47 10.08
C ARG A 28 3.18 -2.42 10.94
N ALA A 29 3.92 -1.73 11.80
CA ALA A 29 3.38 -0.62 12.59
C ALA A 29 2.91 0.55 11.71
N HIS A 30 3.55 0.77 10.56
CA HIS A 30 3.09 1.74 9.58
C HIS A 30 1.74 1.30 8.96
N LEU A 31 1.62 0.05 8.49
CA LEU A 31 0.36 -0.49 7.97
C LEU A 31 -0.78 -0.42 8.99
N ASP A 32 -0.51 -0.72 10.26
CA ASP A 32 -1.50 -0.62 11.33
C ASP A 32 -1.99 0.82 11.52
N ARG A 33 -1.09 1.81 11.46
CA ARG A 33 -1.47 3.24 11.52
C ARG A 33 -2.31 3.66 10.33
N VAL A 34 -1.97 3.19 9.12
CA VAL A 34 -2.74 3.48 7.91
C VAL A 34 -4.13 2.87 8.02
N ALA A 35 -4.24 1.59 8.35
CA ALA A 35 -5.53 0.92 8.56
C ALA A 35 -6.40 1.65 9.59
N ALA A 36 -5.82 2.06 10.72
CA ALA A 36 -6.52 2.84 11.75
C ALA A 36 -7.00 4.21 11.21
N SER A 37 -6.17 4.92 10.43
CA SER A 37 -6.54 6.22 9.83
C SER A 37 -7.66 6.12 8.80
N LEU A 38 -7.78 4.96 8.14
CA LEU A 38 -8.85 4.64 7.20
C LEU A 38 -10.14 4.19 7.91
N GLY A 39 -10.11 4.03 9.23
CA GLY A 39 -11.22 3.45 10.00
C GLY A 39 -11.46 1.98 9.66
N MET A 40 -10.43 1.27 9.21
CA MET A 40 -10.50 -0.12 8.79
C MET A 40 -10.58 -1.05 10.01
N PRO A 41 -11.62 -1.89 10.13
CA PRO A 41 -11.69 -2.94 11.15
C PRO A 41 -10.56 -3.95 11.01
N GLU A 42 -10.20 -4.61 12.12
CA GLU A 42 -9.15 -5.65 12.12
C GLU A 42 -9.45 -6.78 11.12
N GLU A 43 -10.72 -7.16 10.95
CA GLU A 43 -11.13 -8.19 9.99
C GLU A 43 -10.80 -7.80 8.54
N GLU A 44 -11.14 -6.57 8.12
CA GLU A 44 -10.80 -6.03 6.79
C GLU A 44 -9.27 -5.95 6.61
N LYS A 45 -8.53 -5.57 7.65
CA LYS A 45 -7.07 -5.52 7.61
C LYS A 45 -6.47 -6.91 7.40
N GLN A 46 -6.95 -7.91 8.13
CA GLN A 46 -6.48 -9.29 7.99
C GLN A 46 -6.83 -9.84 6.60
N GLU A 47 -8.00 -9.52 6.06
CA GLU A 47 -8.37 -9.86 4.68
C GLU A 47 -7.44 -9.20 3.66
N ALA A 48 -7.16 -7.90 3.83
CA ALA A 48 -6.22 -7.18 2.97
C ALA A 48 -4.85 -7.85 2.98
N LEU A 49 -4.26 -8.11 4.16
CA LEU A 49 -2.94 -8.74 4.28
C LEU A 49 -2.89 -10.16 3.72
N ARG A 50 -3.97 -10.95 3.84
CA ARG A 50 -4.06 -12.29 3.23
C ARG A 50 -4.14 -12.25 1.71
N GLY A 51 -4.71 -11.19 1.14
CA GLY A 51 -4.81 -10.99 -0.32
C GLY A 51 -3.56 -10.38 -0.96
N VAL A 52 -2.53 -10.06 -0.18
CA VAL A 52 -1.24 -9.60 -0.70
C VAL A 52 -0.56 -10.76 -1.40
N SER A 53 -0.44 -10.64 -2.72
CA SER A 53 0.35 -11.53 -3.55
C SER A 53 1.45 -10.70 -4.17
N ILE A 54 2.70 -10.95 -3.76
CA ILE A 54 3.91 -10.26 -4.23
C ILE A 54 4.04 -10.43 -5.75
N ASP A 55 3.66 -11.60 -6.27
CA ASP A 55 3.76 -11.97 -7.68
C ASP A 55 2.64 -11.37 -8.55
N SER A 56 1.60 -10.79 -7.94
CA SER A 56 0.49 -10.20 -8.69
C SER A 56 0.77 -8.75 -9.08
N PRO A 57 0.38 -8.31 -10.29
CA PRO A 57 0.60 -6.94 -10.74
C PRO A 57 -0.06 -5.93 -9.78
N VAL A 58 0.64 -4.87 -9.43
CA VAL A 58 0.09 -3.77 -8.62
C VAL A 58 -0.91 -2.94 -9.43
N GLU A 59 -0.75 -2.94 -10.76
CA GLU A 59 -1.54 -2.23 -11.74
C GLU A 59 -3.03 -2.50 -11.60
N GLU A 60 -3.44 -3.77 -11.57
CA GLU A 60 -4.85 -4.16 -11.51
C GLU A 60 -5.52 -3.61 -10.25
N ARG A 61 -4.80 -3.62 -9.12
CA ARG A 61 -5.31 -3.10 -7.84
C ARG A 61 -5.41 -1.59 -7.85
N VAL A 62 -4.39 -0.90 -8.37
CA VAL A 62 -4.42 0.56 -8.48
C VAL A 62 -5.53 0.98 -9.42
N GLU A 63 -5.70 0.32 -10.57
CA GLU A 63 -6.76 0.63 -11.53
C GLU A 63 -8.16 0.49 -10.91
N ALA A 64 -8.36 -0.53 -10.09
CA ALA A 64 -9.61 -0.81 -9.38
C ALA A 64 -9.94 0.16 -8.23
N LEU A 65 -8.99 1.01 -7.80
CA LEU A 65 -9.26 2.05 -6.80
C LEU A 65 -10.11 3.18 -7.36
N SER A 66 -10.98 3.74 -6.51
CA SER A 66 -11.65 5.01 -6.80
C SER A 66 -10.66 6.18 -6.97
N ALA A 67 -11.08 7.24 -7.67
CA ALA A 67 -10.26 8.43 -7.88
C ALA A 67 -9.82 9.10 -6.56
N ASP A 68 -10.69 9.11 -5.55
CA ASP A 68 -10.38 9.62 -4.23
C ASP A 68 -9.32 8.78 -3.52
N ALA A 69 -9.40 7.45 -3.65
CA ALA A 69 -8.41 6.54 -3.08
C ALA A 69 -7.05 6.67 -3.77
N LYS A 70 -7.02 6.77 -5.11
CA LYS A 70 -5.80 7.02 -5.90
C LYS A 70 -5.08 8.30 -5.47
N LYS A 71 -5.83 9.39 -5.25
CA LYS A 71 -5.27 10.68 -4.80
C LYS A 71 -4.57 10.57 -3.45
N ASN A 72 -5.14 9.79 -2.53
CA ASN A 72 -4.56 9.60 -1.20
C ASN A 72 -3.39 8.60 -1.22
N LEU A 73 -3.46 7.59 -2.09
CA LEU A 73 -2.46 6.51 -2.18
C LEU A 73 -1.06 7.06 -2.42
N LEU A 74 -0.91 7.98 -3.37
CA LEU A 74 0.41 8.54 -3.69
C LEU A 74 1.05 9.26 -2.49
N ALA A 75 0.25 10.02 -1.75
CA ALA A 75 0.73 10.73 -0.58
C ALA A 75 1.19 9.75 0.51
N GLU A 76 0.48 8.63 0.68
CA GLU A 76 0.80 7.65 1.70
C GLU A 76 2.00 6.77 1.32
N VAL A 77 2.09 6.36 0.06
CA VAL A 77 3.29 5.68 -0.49
C VAL A 77 4.53 6.54 -0.24
N LYS A 78 4.48 7.84 -0.53
CA LYS A 78 5.60 8.76 -0.25
C LYS A 78 5.96 8.83 1.24
N LYS A 79 4.97 8.82 2.14
CA LYS A 79 5.21 8.81 3.59
C LYS A 79 5.87 7.52 4.04
N ALA A 80 5.34 6.37 3.62
CA ALA A 80 5.87 5.05 3.95
C ALA A 80 7.35 4.95 3.55
N LEU A 81 7.68 5.38 2.33
CA LEU A 81 9.03 5.39 1.79
C LEU A 81 9.97 6.42 2.43
N SER A 82 9.41 7.42 3.12
CA SER A 82 10.20 8.42 3.87
C SER A 82 10.54 7.97 5.29
N VAL A 83 9.98 6.84 5.77
CA VAL A 83 10.27 6.31 7.11
C VAL A 83 11.70 5.77 7.18
N HIS A 84 12.19 5.20 6.09
CA HIS A 84 13.55 4.67 5.96
C HIS A 84 14.39 5.68 5.17
N GLY A 85 15.48 6.18 5.76
CA GLY A 85 16.21 7.35 5.24
C GLY A 85 16.71 7.23 3.79
N GLU A 86 16.98 6.02 3.30
CA GLU A 86 17.28 5.76 1.89
C GLU A 86 16.30 4.74 1.30
N MET A 87 15.66 5.12 0.19
CA MET A 87 14.85 4.22 -0.60
C MET A 87 15.72 3.26 -1.41
N SER A 88 15.41 1.98 -1.33
CA SER A 88 15.91 0.92 -2.18
C SER A 88 15.48 1.10 -3.66
N ASN A 89 16.11 0.35 -4.56
CA ASN A 89 15.74 0.37 -5.98
C ASN A 89 14.32 -0.18 -6.23
N SER A 90 13.90 -1.18 -5.45
CA SER A 90 12.56 -1.77 -5.54
C SER A 90 11.48 -0.77 -5.13
N GLU A 91 11.71 -0.02 -4.05
CA GLU A 91 10.83 1.04 -3.58
C GLU A 91 10.73 2.21 -4.57
N LYS A 92 11.85 2.63 -5.16
CA LYS A 92 11.86 3.66 -6.22
C LYS A 92 11.06 3.22 -7.43
N TRP A 93 11.29 1.99 -7.90
CA TRP A 93 10.55 1.41 -9.02
C TRP A 93 9.04 1.37 -8.73
N PHE A 94 8.66 0.96 -7.52
CA PHE A 94 7.26 0.91 -7.11
C PHE A 94 6.61 2.30 -7.07
N LEU A 95 7.29 3.29 -6.48
CA LEU A 95 6.82 4.67 -6.43
C LEU A 95 6.58 5.22 -7.84
N GLU A 96 7.57 5.10 -8.73
CA GLU A 96 7.44 5.53 -10.13
C GLU A 96 6.28 4.84 -10.84
N ARG A 97 6.02 3.57 -10.51
CA ARG A 97 4.93 2.80 -11.11
C ARG A 97 3.57 3.30 -10.63
N VAL A 98 3.40 3.49 -9.32
CA VAL A 98 2.16 4.04 -8.75
C VAL A 98 1.92 5.47 -9.23
N GLU A 99 2.95 6.31 -9.29
CA GLU A 99 2.85 7.69 -9.81
C GLU A 99 2.27 7.72 -11.23
N LYS A 100 2.72 6.83 -12.12
CA LYS A 100 2.20 6.73 -13.49
C LYS A 100 0.74 6.25 -13.59
N LEU A 101 0.26 5.51 -12.59
CA LEU A 101 -1.09 4.91 -12.59
C LEU A 101 -2.13 5.82 -11.94
N VAL A 102 -1.70 6.74 -11.08
CA VAL A 102 -2.57 7.70 -10.37
C VAL A 102 -2.55 9.10 -10.98
N SER A 103 -1.66 9.37 -11.95
CA SER A 103 -1.62 10.61 -12.77
C SER A 103 -2.69 10.61 -13.85
#